data_AF-A0A317FES0-F1
#
_entry.id   AF-A0A317FES0-F1
#
_cell.length_a   1.000
_cell.length_b   1.000
_cell.length_c   1.000
_cell.angle_alpha   90.00
_cell.angle_beta   90.00
_cell.angle_gamma   90.00
#
_symmetry.space_group_name_H-M   'P 1'
#
loop_
_entity.id
_entity.type
_entity.pdbx_description
1 polymer ?
#
loop_
_entity_poly.entity_id
_entity_poly.type
_entity_poly.pdbx_seq_one_letter_code
_entity_poly.pdbx_strand_id
1 'polypeptide(L)'
;MSAPCPELACALESFAEEAPLVRRLFLADRAFRSACEDYRLALEGLAAFRRLPDGRQRAEFDDYQRVVRELEAEMRDMIRAARSPACRPWHADKA
;
A
#
# COMPACT_ATOMS: atom_id res chain seq x y z
N MET A 1 7.11 10.58 -21.52
CA MET A 1 7.23 10.21 -20.10
C MET A 1 6.18 9.14 -19.85
N SER A 2 6.58 7.91 -19.50
CA SER A 2 5.61 6.86 -19.16
C SER A 2 4.86 7.30 -17.89
N ALA A 3 3.54 7.15 -17.87
CA ALA A 3 2.76 7.37 -16.66
C ALA A 3 3.33 6.49 -15.53
N PRO A 4 3.38 6.98 -14.27
CA PRO A 4 3.75 6.13 -13.15
C PRO A 4 2.79 4.94 -13.09
N CYS A 5 3.31 3.75 -12.75
CA CYS A 5 2.47 2.58 -12.48
C CYS A 5 1.38 2.97 -11.46
N PRO A 6 0.12 2.57 -11.67
CA PRO A 6 -1.00 3.07 -10.89
C PRO A 6 -0.87 2.75 -9.39
N GLU A 7 -0.23 1.64 -9.04
CA GLU A 7 0.08 1.25 -7.66
C GLU A 7 1.02 2.25 -6.98
N LEU A 8 2.07 2.66 -7.71
CA LEU A 8 3.02 3.66 -7.21
C LEU A 8 2.36 5.04 -7.10
N ALA A 9 1.51 5.41 -8.05
CA ALA A 9 0.77 6.67 -7.98
C ALA A 9 -0.12 6.72 -6.72
N CYS A 10 -0.86 5.66 -6.46
CA CYS A 10 -1.73 5.55 -5.28
C CYS A 10 -0.94 5.60 -3.95
N ALA A 11 0.19 4.90 -3.88
CA ALA A 11 1.08 4.97 -2.73
C ALA A 11 1.64 6.39 -2.53
N LEU A 12 2.00 7.10 -3.61
CA LEU A 12 2.53 8.47 -3.54
C LEU A 12 1.49 9.51 -3.09
N GLU A 13 0.21 9.29 -3.39
CA GLU A 13 -0.87 10.12 -2.85
C GLU A 13 -1.02 9.95 -1.34
N SER A 14 -0.84 8.72 -0.85
CA SER A 14 -1.02 8.36 0.56
C SER A 14 0.22 8.66 1.44
N PHE A 15 1.41 8.67 0.83
CA PHE A 15 2.72 8.84 1.48
C PHE A 15 3.55 9.93 0.78
N ALA A 16 2.92 11.08 0.52
CA ALA A 16 3.53 12.16 -0.25
C ALA A 16 4.79 12.74 0.41
N GLU A 17 4.84 12.80 1.74
CA GLU A 17 6.01 13.28 2.49
C GLU A 17 7.22 12.35 2.33
N GLU A 18 6.97 11.06 2.11
CA GLU A 18 7.95 9.99 1.90
C GLU A 18 8.29 9.77 0.42
N ALA A 19 7.78 10.58 -0.51
CA ALA A 19 7.76 10.26 -1.93
C ALA A 19 9.10 9.73 -2.54
N PRO A 20 10.27 10.32 -2.24
CA PRO A 20 11.54 9.78 -2.74
C PRO A 20 11.83 8.35 -2.24
N LEU A 21 11.50 8.06 -0.99
CA LEU A 21 11.72 6.76 -0.38
C LEU A 21 10.72 5.72 -0.88
N VAL A 22 9.45 6.10 -1.04
CA VAL A 22 8.40 5.26 -1.64
C VAL A 22 8.80 4.84 -3.05
N ARG A 23 9.29 5.79 -3.88
CA ARG A 23 9.81 5.48 -5.23
C ARG A 23 10.97 4.49 -5.17
N ARG A 24 11.92 4.70 -4.26
CA ARG A 24 13.08 3.82 -4.10
C ARG A 24 12.65 2.40 -3.70
N LEU A 25 11.78 2.29 -2.71
CA LEU A 25 11.27 1.00 -2.23
C LEU A 25 10.46 0.28 -3.30
N PHE A 26 9.58 0.97 -4.01
CA PHE A 26 8.79 0.37 -5.09
C PHE A 26 9.64 -0.26 -6.20
N LEU A 27 10.80 0.36 -6.51
CA LEU A 27 11.74 -0.16 -7.50
C LEU A 27 12.59 -1.31 -6.96
N ALA A 28 13.05 -1.21 -5.71
CA ALA A 28 14.07 -2.11 -5.16
C ALA A 28 13.51 -3.28 -4.33
N ASP A 29 12.30 -3.16 -3.79
CA ASP A 29 11.70 -4.11 -2.85
C ASP A 29 10.41 -4.72 -3.43
N ARG A 30 10.43 -6.05 -3.62
CA ARG A 30 9.29 -6.77 -4.18
C ARG A 30 8.11 -6.83 -3.20
N ALA A 31 8.38 -6.97 -1.90
CA ALA A 31 7.34 -7.05 -0.88
C ALA A 31 6.61 -5.70 -0.79
N PHE A 32 7.37 -4.59 -0.78
CA PHE A 32 6.78 -3.26 -0.80
C PHE A 32 5.92 -3.02 -2.06
N ARG A 33 6.40 -3.45 -3.24
CA ARG A 33 5.63 -3.35 -4.48
C ARG A 33 4.33 -4.17 -4.43
N SER A 34 4.37 -5.38 -3.85
CA SER A 34 3.17 -6.21 -3.65
C SER A 34 2.16 -5.51 -2.74
N ALA A 35 2.62 -4.94 -1.62
CA ALA A 35 1.76 -4.18 -0.71
C ALA A 35 1.12 -2.96 -1.39
N CYS A 36 1.84 -2.24 -2.27
CA CYS A 36 1.26 -1.16 -3.07
C CYS A 36 0.16 -1.65 -4.02
N GLU A 37 0.31 -2.85 -4.60
CA GLU A 37 -0.68 -3.46 -5.50
C GLU A 37 -1.95 -3.84 -4.73
N ASP A 38 -1.79 -4.53 -3.60
CA ASP A 38 -2.89 -4.91 -2.72
C ASP A 38 -3.63 -3.67 -2.19
N TYR A 39 -2.88 -2.61 -1.85
CA TYR A 39 -3.43 -1.34 -1.39
C TYR A 39 -4.29 -0.66 -2.46
N ARG A 40 -3.79 -0.58 -3.70
CA ARG A 40 -4.56 -0.04 -4.83
C ARG A 40 -5.85 -0.83 -5.04
N LEU A 41 -5.77 -2.16 -5.07
CA LEU A 41 -6.94 -3.03 -5.27
C LEU A 41 -7.97 -2.89 -4.15
N ALA A 42 -7.53 -2.77 -2.91
CA ALA A 42 -8.43 -2.54 -1.77
C ALA A 42 -9.15 -1.18 -1.87
N LEU A 43 -8.44 -0.12 -2.27
CA LEU A 43 -9.04 1.19 -2.51
C LEU A 43 -10.04 1.19 -3.68
N GLU A 44 -9.74 0.47 -4.75
CA GLU A 44 -10.66 0.27 -5.88
C GLU A 44 -11.94 -0.46 -5.44
N GLY A 45 -11.81 -1.49 -4.59
CA GLY A 45 -12.95 -2.19 -3.99
C GLY A 45 -13.83 -1.24 -3.16
N LEU A 46 -13.23 -0.42 -2.29
CA LEU A 46 -13.97 0.60 -1.54
C LEU A 46 -14.65 1.62 -2.45
N ALA A 47 -13.97 2.05 -3.52
CA ALA A 47 -14.53 2.97 -4.50
C ALA A 47 -15.72 2.35 -5.24
N ALA A 48 -15.67 1.05 -5.56
CA ALA A 48 -16.78 0.33 -6.16
C ALA A 48 -17.99 0.26 -5.22
N PHE A 49 -17.79 -0.11 -3.95
CA PHE A 49 -18.87 -0.11 -2.94
C PHE A 49 -19.51 1.26 -2.76
N ARG A 50 -18.72 2.34 -2.77
CA ARG A 50 -19.25 3.71 -2.66
C ARG A 50 -20.18 4.12 -3.81
N ARG A 51 -20.09 3.45 -4.97
CA ARG A 51 -20.94 3.71 -6.14
C ARG A 51 -22.23 2.89 -6.15
N LEU A 52 -22.33 1.84 -5.33
CA LEU A 52 -23.52 1.00 -5.23
C LEU A 52 -24.54 1.60 -4.25
N PRO A 53 -25.85 1.50 -4.55
CA PRO A 53 -26.88 1.71 -3.55
C PRO A 53 -26.63 0.79 -2.35
N ASP A 54 -26.66 1.35 -1.14
CA ASP A 54 -26.38 0.66 0.13
C ASP A 54 -25.00 -0.01 0.23
N GLY A 55 -24.07 0.24 -0.69
CA GLY A 55 -22.76 -0.41 -0.69
C GLY A 55 -21.91 -0.10 0.54
N ARG A 56 -22.15 1.04 1.21
CA ARG A 56 -21.51 1.39 2.49
C ARG A 56 -22.09 0.68 3.71
N GLN A 57 -23.27 0.07 3.59
CA GLN A 57 -23.93 -0.67 4.67
C GLN A 57 -23.56 -2.17 4.66
N ARG A 58 -22.83 -2.61 3.63
CA ARG A 58 -22.36 -3.98 3.47
C ARG A 58 -21.17 -4.24 4.40
N ALA A 59 -21.16 -5.40 5.06
CA ALA A 59 -20.07 -5.78 5.97
C ALA A 59 -18.71 -5.81 5.25
N GLU A 60 -18.70 -6.18 3.97
CA GLU A 60 -17.50 -6.22 3.13
C GLU A 60 -16.88 -4.83 2.97
N PHE A 61 -17.66 -3.75 3.04
CA PHE A 61 -17.11 -2.40 3.01
C PHE A 61 -16.22 -2.14 4.23
N ASP A 62 -16.66 -2.57 5.42
CA ASP A 62 -15.88 -2.44 6.65
C ASP A 62 -14.65 -3.34 6.63
N ASP A 63 -14.74 -4.52 6.03
CA ASP A 63 -13.61 -5.42 5.83
C ASP A 63 -12.56 -4.81 4.89
N TYR A 64 -12.97 -4.26 3.76
CA TYR A 64 -12.06 -3.54 2.86
C TYR A 64 -11.44 -2.32 3.54
N GLN A 65 -12.19 -1.58 4.37
CA GLN A 65 -11.62 -0.49 5.15
C GLN A 65 -10.56 -0.97 6.15
N ARG A 66 -10.78 -2.14 6.77
CA ARG A 66 -9.79 -2.76 7.67
C ARG A 66 -8.53 -3.12 6.90
N VAL A 67 -8.67 -3.80 5.76
CA VAL A 67 -7.54 -4.18 4.90
C VAL A 67 -6.73 -2.96 4.46
N VAL A 68 -7.39 -1.88 4.04
CA VAL A 68 -6.71 -0.62 3.69
C VAL A 68 -5.86 -0.09 4.86
N ARG A 69 -6.42 -0.05 6.08
CA ARG A 69 -5.68 0.41 7.26
C ARG A 69 -4.49 -0.48 7.62
N GLU A 70 -4.65 -1.79 7.47
CA GLU A 70 -3.59 -2.78 7.72
C GLU A 70 -2.45 -2.62 6.72
N LEU A 71 -2.77 -2.50 5.42
CA LEU A 71 -1.80 -2.27 4.37
C LEU A 71 -1.06 -0.93 4.55
N GLU A 72 -1.77 0.14 4.91
CA GLU A 72 -1.12 1.42 5.22
C GLU A 72 -0.14 1.29 6.39
N ALA A 73 -0.49 0.54 7.43
CA ALA A 73 0.40 0.31 8.57
C ALA A 73 1.65 -0.47 8.14
N GLU A 74 1.47 -1.54 7.38
CA GLU A 74 2.56 -2.37 6.86
C GLU A 74 3.51 -1.54 5.98
N MET A 75 2.97 -0.76 5.05
CA MET A 75 3.74 0.13 4.18
C MET A 75 4.51 1.19 4.99
N ARG A 76 3.90 1.78 6.03
CA ARG A 76 4.61 2.72 6.93
C ARG A 76 5.78 2.05 7.64
N ASP A 77 5.63 0.82 8.08
CA ASP A 77 6.70 0.11 8.77
C ASP A 77 7.85 -0.24 7.83
N MET A 78 7.56 -0.66 6.60
CA MET A 78 8.59 -0.84 5.56
C MET A 78 9.33 0.47 5.25
N ILE A 79 8.60 1.58 5.11
CA ILE A 79 9.18 2.92 4.90
C ILE A 79 10.09 3.30 6.08
N ARG A 80 9.63 3.12 7.33
CA ARG A 80 10.42 3.42 8.53
C ARG A 80 11.68 2.56 8.62
N ALA A 81 11.57 1.27 8.33
CA ALA A 81 12.70 0.35 8.29
C ALA A 81 13.74 0.80 7.27
N ALA A 82 13.30 1.24 6.08
CA ALA A 82 14.18 1.71 5.01
C ALA A 82 14.86 3.07 5.28
N ARG A 83 14.35 3.86 6.25
CA ARG A 83 15.02 5.07 6.76
C ARG A 83 16.16 4.74 7.71
N SER A 84 16.11 3.57 8.36
CA SER A 84 17.08 3.19 9.38
C SER A 84 18.25 2.43 8.74
N PRO A 85 19.50 2.93 8.80
CA PRO A 85 20.67 2.27 8.21
C PRO A 85 21.05 0.93 8.89
N ALA A 86 20.32 0.49 9.92
CA ALA A 86 20.64 -0.66 10.76
C ALA A 86 19.78 -1.93 10.53
N CYS A 87 18.73 -1.90 9.69
CA CYS A 87 17.88 -3.08 9.50
C CYS A 87 18.33 -3.95 8.32
N ARG A 88 18.75 -5.18 8.64
CA ARG A 88 18.95 -6.30 7.71
C ARG A 88 17.64 -6.62 6.95
N PRO A 89 17.73 -7.26 5.76
CA PRO A 89 16.57 -7.50 4.90
C PRO A 89 15.48 -8.34 5.59
N TRP A 90 14.22 -7.96 5.35
CA TRP A 90 12.98 -8.57 5.87
C TRP A 90 12.62 -9.94 5.27
N HIS A 91 13.63 -10.72 4.89
CA HIS A 91 13.49 -12.10 4.42
C HIS A 91 14.57 -12.98 5.05
N ALA A 92 14.43 -13.25 6.34
CA ALA A 92 14.96 -14.45 6.97
C ALA A 92 13.82 -15.02 7.84
N ASP A 93 13.56 -16.32 7.69
CA ASP A 93 12.63 -17.13 8.48
C ASP A 93 11.15 -17.15 8.03
N LYS A 94 10.92 -17.80 6.87
CA LYS A 94 9.83 -18.79 6.72
C LYS A 94 10.30 -20.00 5.89
N ALA A 95 11.26 -20.76 6.41
CA ALA A 95 11.57 -22.11 5.95
C ALA A 95 11.91 -22.99 7.17
#